data_AF-A0A6C0D7R8-F1
#
_entry.id   AF-A0A6C0D7R8-F1
#
_cell.length_a   1.000
_cell.length_b   1.000
_cell.length_c   1.000
_cell.angle_alpha   90.00
_cell.angle_beta   90.00
_cell.angle_gamma   90.00
#
_symmetry.space_group_name_H-M   'P 1'
#
loop_
_entity.id
_entity.type
_entity.pdbx_description
1 polymer ?
#
loop_
_entity_poly.entity_id
_entity_poly.type
_entity_poly.pdbx_seq_one_letter_code
_entity_poly.pdbx_strand_id
1 'polypeptide(L)'
;MTKNKTRKIVLRYLPKRLSMKDKKKQSRMILKSRKLYKKGIYYTRKHVSSFNSKTSNHIKNARKIYNVEKIGATNELSKKTGCSKLALAKIIKKGQGAYFSSGSRPNQTGQSWGIARLASAITSGKAAAVDYNILEDGCKKGSKALKLAKMAQKKYGYGKKRVPKVNIVL
;
A
#
# COMPACT_ATOMS: atom_id res chain seq x y z
N MET A 1 -6.60 -10.60 35.56
CA MET A 1 -7.01 -9.34 34.91
C MET A 1 -6.07 -9.00 33.74
N THR A 2 -6.39 -9.40 32.51
CA THR A 2 -5.53 -9.11 31.35
C THR A 2 -5.61 -7.62 31.00
N LYS A 3 -4.54 -6.87 31.28
CA LYS A 3 -4.38 -5.45 30.90
C LYS A 3 -5.00 -5.21 29.52
N ASN A 4 -6.02 -4.37 29.49
CA ASN A 4 -6.79 -3.99 28.29
C ASN A 4 -5.85 -3.24 27.34
N LYS A 5 -5.01 -3.98 26.61
CA LYS A 5 -3.91 -3.43 25.80
C LYS A 5 -4.57 -2.66 24.65
N THR A 6 -4.69 -1.35 24.81
CA THR A 6 -5.28 -0.45 23.82
C THR A 6 -4.62 -0.72 22.48
N ARG A 7 -5.36 -1.36 21.57
CA ARG A 7 -4.82 -1.75 20.26
C ARG A 7 -4.66 -0.49 19.43
N LYS A 8 -3.43 0.00 19.30
CA LYS A 8 -3.11 1.18 18.49
C LYS A 8 -3.02 0.81 17.00
N ILE A 9 -3.61 1.64 16.13
CA ILE A 9 -3.56 1.50 14.66
C ILE A 9 -3.04 2.78 14.02
N VAL A 10 -2.54 2.69 12.79
CA VAL A 10 -2.01 3.85 12.05
C VAL A 10 -3.12 4.90 11.90
N LEU A 11 -2.81 6.16 12.23
CA LEU A 11 -3.75 7.28 12.16
C LEU A 11 -4.40 7.40 10.77
N ARG A 12 -3.67 7.11 9.69
CA ARG A 12 -4.20 7.14 8.32
C ARG A 12 -5.28 6.07 8.07
N TYR A 13 -5.32 5.00 8.84
CA TYR A 13 -6.32 3.93 8.71
C TYR A 13 -7.60 4.25 9.48
N LEU A 14 -7.50 5.12 10.49
CA LEU A 14 -8.59 5.63 11.31
C LEU A 14 -8.42 7.15 11.50
N PRO A 15 -8.65 7.95 10.44
CA PRO A 15 -8.37 9.38 10.47
C PRO A 15 -9.37 10.15 11.35
N LYS A 16 -8.91 11.27 11.93
CA LYS A 16 -9.69 12.10 12.86
C LYS A 16 -11.01 12.61 12.24
N ARG A 17 -11.04 12.84 10.92
CA ARG A 17 -12.20 13.33 10.16
C ARG A 17 -13.38 12.36 10.01
N LEU A 18 -13.21 11.09 10.36
CA LEU A 18 -14.34 10.15 10.35
C LEU A 18 -15.33 10.49 11.46
N SER A 19 -16.62 10.30 11.20
CA SER A 19 -17.66 10.32 12.23
C SER A 19 -17.40 9.23 13.28
N MET A 20 -17.90 9.40 14.50
CA MET A 20 -17.69 8.39 15.56
C MET A 20 -18.28 7.03 15.19
N LYS A 21 -19.43 7.00 14.50
CA LYS A 21 -20.05 5.79 13.95
C LYS A 21 -19.14 5.09 12.95
N ASP A 22 -18.58 5.82 12.00
CA ASP A 22 -17.68 5.26 11.00
C ASP A 22 -16.31 4.87 11.56
N LYS A 23 -15.80 5.58 12.57
CA LYS A 23 -14.58 5.17 13.30
C LYS A 23 -14.75 3.80 13.95
N LYS A 24 -15.87 3.56 14.62
CA LYS A 24 -16.21 2.25 15.21
C LYS A 24 -16.31 1.19 14.12
N LYS A 25 -17.06 1.46 13.05
CA LYS A 25 -17.22 0.54 11.90
C LYS A 25 -15.87 0.17 11.27
N GLN A 26 -15.04 1.15 10.94
CA GLN A 26 -13.71 0.96 10.34
C GLN A 26 -12.78 0.16 11.27
N SER A 27 -12.80 0.46 12.58
CA SER A 27 -11.99 -0.26 13.56
C SER A 27 -12.34 -1.74 13.64
N ARG A 28 -13.62 -2.06 13.75
CA ARG A 28 -14.13 -3.45 13.78
C ARG A 28 -13.76 -4.20 12.50
N MET A 29 -13.90 -3.54 11.34
CA MET A 29 -13.53 -4.12 10.05
C MET A 29 -12.02 -4.38 9.90
N ILE A 30 -11.16 -3.48 10.39
CA ILE A 30 -9.69 -3.69 10.41
C ILE A 30 -9.35 -4.89 11.29
N LEU A 31 -9.92 -4.97 12.50
CA LEU A 31 -9.65 -6.07 13.42
C LEU A 31 -10.13 -7.42 12.86
N LYS A 32 -11.32 -7.46 12.27
CA LYS A 32 -11.86 -8.63 11.57
C LYS A 32 -10.93 -9.07 10.43
N SER A 33 -10.50 -8.13 9.59
CA SER A 33 -9.58 -8.41 8.47
C SER A 33 -8.27 -9.06 8.94
N ARG A 34 -7.64 -8.49 9.98
CA ARG A 34 -6.40 -9.04 10.56
C ARG A 34 -6.58 -10.44 11.16
N LYS A 35 -7.70 -10.69 11.85
CA LYS A 35 -8.01 -12.01 12.43
C LYS A 35 -8.20 -13.05 11.33
N LEU A 36 -8.96 -12.71 10.29
CA LEU A 36 -9.26 -13.62 9.18
C LEU A 36 -8.04 -13.90 8.30
N TYR A 37 -7.18 -12.91 8.08
CA TYR A 37 -5.96 -13.07 7.28
C TYR A 37 -5.03 -14.15 7.85
N LYS A 38 -4.92 -14.26 9.18
CA LYS A 38 -4.14 -15.33 9.84
C LYS A 38 -4.69 -16.74 9.56
N LYS A 39 -5.96 -16.85 9.18
CA LYS A 39 -6.63 -18.09 8.80
C LYS A 39 -6.66 -18.29 7.28
N GLY A 40 -5.94 -17.48 6.50
CA GLY A 40 -5.99 -17.51 5.03
C GLY A 40 -7.26 -16.90 4.42
N ILE A 41 -8.13 -16.27 5.22
CA ILE A 41 -9.40 -15.71 4.75
C ILE A 41 -9.25 -14.22 4.44
N TYR A 42 -9.50 -13.82 3.19
CA TYR A 42 -9.33 -12.45 2.71
C TYR A 42 -10.63 -11.63 2.81
N TYR A 43 -10.73 -10.77 3.82
CA TYR A 43 -11.90 -9.92 4.04
C TYR A 43 -11.73 -8.50 3.47
N THR A 44 -12.56 -8.15 2.49
CA THR A 44 -12.69 -6.80 1.93
C THR A 44 -13.66 -5.96 2.77
N ARG A 45 -13.29 -4.71 3.04
CA ARG A 45 -14.03 -3.83 3.96
C ARG A 45 -15.13 -3.07 3.25
N LYS A 46 -16.26 -2.87 3.94
CA LYS A 46 -17.39 -2.06 3.46
C LYS A 46 -17.04 -0.57 3.45
N HIS A 47 -17.76 0.19 2.62
CA HIS A 47 -17.67 1.64 2.54
C HIS A 47 -18.07 2.32 3.86
N VAL A 48 -17.41 3.44 4.18
CA VAL A 48 -17.76 4.39 5.25
C VAL A 48 -18.05 5.75 4.62
N SER A 49 -19.22 6.31 4.90
CA SER A 49 -19.73 7.48 4.16
C SER A 49 -19.04 8.79 4.55
N SER A 50 -18.59 8.93 5.79
CA SER A 50 -17.89 10.15 6.24
C SER A 50 -16.46 10.29 5.69
N PHE A 51 -16.00 9.39 4.81
CA PHE A 51 -14.66 9.47 4.22
C PHE A 51 -14.69 9.78 2.72
N ASN A 52 -14.18 10.96 2.39
CA ASN A 52 -13.97 11.36 1.00
C ASN A 52 -12.64 10.80 0.47
N SER A 53 -12.74 9.89 -0.49
CA SER A 53 -11.60 9.28 -1.18
C SER A 53 -10.95 10.26 -2.15
N LYS A 54 -9.63 10.16 -2.31
CA LYS A 54 -8.85 10.90 -3.31
C LYS A 54 -7.85 9.96 -3.97
N THR A 55 -7.58 10.17 -5.25
CA THR A 55 -6.57 9.42 -6.00
C THR A 55 -5.19 9.58 -5.38
N SER A 56 -4.43 8.49 -5.31
CA SER A 56 -3.07 8.49 -4.78
C SER A 56 -2.12 9.31 -5.67
N ASN A 57 -1.33 10.21 -5.06
CA ASN A 57 -0.29 10.95 -5.79
C ASN A 57 0.75 10.03 -6.41
N HIS A 58 1.02 8.85 -5.83
CA HIS A 58 1.93 7.87 -6.45
C HIS A 58 1.42 7.42 -7.82
N ILE A 59 0.10 7.26 -7.98
CA ILE A 59 -0.50 6.88 -9.27
C ILE A 59 -0.34 8.00 -10.28
N LYS A 60 -0.67 9.24 -9.90
CA LYS A 60 -0.49 10.42 -10.76
C LYS A 60 0.97 10.55 -11.21
N ASN A 61 1.92 10.40 -10.29
CA ASN A 61 3.34 10.49 -10.58
C ASN A 61 3.81 9.36 -11.50
N ALA A 62 3.37 8.11 -11.27
CA ALA A 62 3.75 6.98 -12.11
C ALA A 62 3.24 7.15 -13.54
N ARG A 63 1.99 7.57 -13.70
CA ARG A 63 1.39 7.89 -15.01
C ARG A 63 2.23 8.93 -15.75
N LYS A 64 2.62 10.02 -15.08
CA LYS A 64 3.46 11.08 -15.65
C LYS A 64 4.87 10.58 -16.03
N ILE A 65 5.53 9.83 -15.14
CA ILE A 65 6.93 9.39 -15.33
C ILE A 65 7.08 8.39 -16.50
N TYR A 66 6.08 7.53 -16.67
CA TYR A 66 6.10 6.44 -17.66
C TYR A 66 5.23 6.71 -18.89
N ASN A 67 4.47 7.82 -18.88
CA ASN A 67 3.49 8.19 -19.89
C ASN A 67 2.51 7.05 -20.21
N VAL A 68 1.80 6.57 -19.17
CA VAL A 68 0.80 5.50 -19.29
C VAL A 68 -0.47 5.89 -18.52
N GLU A 69 -1.61 5.38 -18.94
CA GLU A 69 -2.88 5.62 -18.23
C GLU A 69 -3.10 4.59 -17.10
N LYS A 70 -2.83 3.31 -17.36
CA LYS A 70 -3.12 2.23 -16.41
C LYS A 70 -1.87 1.79 -15.67
N ILE A 71 -1.92 1.82 -14.34
CA ILE A 71 -0.87 1.25 -13.48
C ILE A 71 -1.26 -0.16 -13.05
N GLY A 72 -0.42 -1.14 -13.40
CA GLY A 72 -0.62 -2.55 -13.07
C GLY A 72 0.49 -3.40 -13.67
N ALA A 73 0.38 -4.72 -13.56
CA ALA A 73 1.29 -5.66 -14.23
C ALA A 73 0.95 -5.81 -15.73
N THR A 74 0.87 -4.69 -16.46
CA THR A 74 0.51 -4.63 -17.88
C THR A 74 1.76 -4.79 -18.76
N ASN A 75 1.57 -5.23 -20.01
CA ASN A 75 2.65 -5.29 -21.00
C ASN A 75 3.26 -3.89 -21.24
N GLU A 76 2.42 -2.87 -21.36
CA GLU A 76 2.84 -1.48 -21.57
C GLU A 76 3.74 -0.99 -20.42
N LEU A 77 3.30 -1.11 -19.17
CA LEU A 77 4.08 -0.65 -18.03
C LEU A 77 5.35 -1.47 -17.86
N SER A 78 5.32 -2.78 -18.13
CA SER A 78 6.51 -3.63 -18.13
C SER A 78 7.58 -3.11 -19.09
N LYS A 79 7.20 -2.77 -20.33
CA LYS A 79 8.10 -2.18 -21.33
C LYS A 79 8.63 -0.81 -20.87
N LYS A 80 7.77 0.10 -20.40
CA LYS A 80 8.15 1.47 -19.99
C LYS A 80 9.04 1.50 -18.75
N THR A 81 8.81 0.60 -17.80
CA THR A 81 9.60 0.50 -16.56
C THR A 81 10.91 -0.25 -16.76
N GLY A 82 10.95 -1.16 -17.74
CA GLY A 82 12.03 -2.14 -17.89
C GLY A 82 11.93 -3.31 -16.90
N CYS A 83 10.80 -3.49 -16.22
CA CYS A 83 10.56 -4.54 -15.24
C CYS A 83 9.65 -5.63 -15.80
N SER A 84 9.87 -6.89 -15.41
CA SER A 84 9.03 -8.01 -15.79
C SER A 84 7.62 -7.90 -15.18
N LYS A 85 6.60 -8.43 -15.87
CA LYS A 85 5.24 -8.51 -15.32
C LYS A 85 5.18 -9.24 -13.99
N LEU A 86 6.00 -10.29 -13.83
CA LEU A 86 6.09 -11.07 -12.60
C LEU A 86 6.56 -10.19 -11.43
N ALA A 87 7.59 -9.38 -11.63
CA ALA A 87 8.08 -8.45 -10.60
C ALA A 87 7.02 -7.41 -10.23
N LEU A 88 6.35 -6.80 -11.22
CA LEU A 88 5.26 -5.85 -11.01
C LEU A 88 4.10 -6.49 -10.23
N ALA A 89 3.69 -7.71 -10.62
CA ALA A 89 2.63 -8.47 -9.96
C ALA A 89 3.00 -8.85 -8.52
N LYS A 90 4.26 -9.24 -8.27
CA LYS A 90 4.77 -9.57 -6.93
C LYS A 90 4.66 -8.37 -5.98
N ILE A 91 4.97 -7.16 -6.45
CA ILE A 91 4.80 -5.92 -5.66
C ILE A 91 3.32 -5.64 -5.38
N ILE A 92 2.44 -5.80 -6.38
CA ILE A 92 0.98 -5.65 -6.19
C ILE A 92 0.48 -6.63 -5.12
N LYS A 93 0.85 -7.91 -5.22
CA LYS A 93 0.46 -8.96 -4.27
C LYS A 93 0.95 -8.66 -2.85
N LYS A 94 2.18 -8.17 -2.69
CA LYS A 94 2.71 -7.73 -1.38
C LYS A 94 1.90 -6.57 -0.80
N GLY A 95 1.45 -5.64 -1.65
CA GLY A 95 0.54 -4.57 -1.25
C GLY A 95 -0.85 -5.09 -0.84
N GLN A 96 -1.45 -5.99 -1.62
CA GLN A 96 -2.71 -6.66 -1.23
C GLN A 96 -2.56 -7.37 0.12
N GLY A 97 -1.48 -8.11 0.34
CA GLY A 97 -1.19 -8.75 1.62
C GLY A 97 -1.19 -7.75 2.79
N ALA A 98 -0.54 -6.59 2.62
CA ALA A 98 -0.53 -5.53 3.63
C ALA A 98 -1.93 -4.95 3.92
N TYR A 99 -2.79 -4.86 2.90
CA TYR A 99 -4.18 -4.41 3.08
C TYR A 99 -4.94 -5.30 4.07
N PHE A 100 -4.80 -6.62 3.96
CA PHE A 100 -5.50 -7.60 4.81
C PHE A 100 -4.80 -7.82 6.15
N SER A 101 -3.47 -7.91 6.17
CA SER A 101 -2.69 -8.25 7.36
C SER A 101 -2.49 -7.09 8.33
N SER A 102 -2.41 -5.86 7.80
CA SER A 102 -2.08 -4.66 8.57
C SER A 102 -3.23 -3.66 8.56
N GLY A 103 -3.86 -3.46 7.41
CA GLY A 103 -4.97 -2.53 7.24
C GLY A 103 -4.70 -1.49 6.15
N SER A 104 -5.65 -0.59 5.94
CA SER A 104 -5.59 0.43 4.91
C SER A 104 -6.32 1.69 5.33
N ARG A 105 -6.18 2.75 4.53
CA ARG A 105 -7.09 3.89 4.58
C ARG A 105 -8.53 3.41 4.33
N PRO A 106 -9.54 4.13 4.86
CA PRO A 106 -10.94 3.81 4.56
C PRO A 106 -11.23 3.82 3.05
N ASN A 107 -12.26 3.08 2.65
CA ASN A 107 -12.75 3.00 1.27
C ASN A 107 -11.69 2.57 0.23
N GLN A 108 -10.78 1.69 0.64
CA GLN A 108 -9.80 1.07 -0.26
C GLN A 108 -10.10 -0.42 -0.47
N THR A 109 -9.63 -0.97 -1.59
CA THR A 109 -9.62 -2.40 -1.87
C THR A 109 -8.19 -2.94 -1.77
N GLY A 110 -8.04 -4.27 -1.66
CA GLY A 110 -6.72 -4.90 -1.74
C GLY A 110 -6.02 -4.52 -3.05
N GLN A 111 -6.77 -4.52 -4.16
CA GLN A 111 -6.26 -4.18 -5.48
C GLN A 111 -5.77 -2.72 -5.57
N SER A 112 -6.57 -1.74 -5.16
CA SER A 112 -6.17 -0.32 -5.20
C SER A 112 -4.95 -0.06 -4.31
N TRP A 113 -4.85 -0.76 -3.18
CA TRP A 113 -3.72 -0.66 -2.27
C TRP A 113 -2.44 -1.28 -2.86
N GLY A 114 -2.57 -2.42 -3.55
CA GLY A 114 -1.49 -3.07 -4.29
C GLY A 114 -0.97 -2.21 -5.45
N ILE A 115 -1.87 -1.66 -6.27
CA ILE A 115 -1.52 -0.79 -7.39
C ILE A 115 -0.85 0.50 -6.89
N ALA A 116 -1.34 1.11 -5.80
CA ALA A 116 -0.69 2.28 -5.20
C ALA A 116 0.71 1.97 -4.65
N ARG A 117 0.93 0.76 -4.12
CA ARG A 117 2.26 0.29 -3.71
C ARG A 117 3.17 0.14 -4.91
N LEU A 118 2.71 -0.50 -5.99
CA LEU A 118 3.46 -0.62 -7.23
C LEU A 118 3.89 0.75 -7.76
N ALA A 119 2.94 1.69 -7.86
CA ALA A 119 3.23 3.05 -8.30
C ALA A 119 4.31 3.71 -7.45
N SER A 120 4.24 3.56 -6.13
CA SER A 120 5.26 4.07 -5.20
C SER A 120 6.62 3.39 -5.44
N ALA A 121 6.63 2.09 -5.75
CA ALA A 121 7.85 1.31 -5.94
C ALA A 121 8.61 1.68 -7.23
N ILE A 122 7.90 1.99 -8.31
CA ILE A 122 8.51 2.36 -9.58
C ILE A 122 8.80 3.86 -9.72
N THR A 123 8.47 4.70 -8.74
CA THR A 123 8.67 6.17 -8.81
C THR A 123 9.52 6.73 -7.67
N SER A 124 10.51 5.98 -7.18
CA SER A 124 11.39 6.39 -6.06
C SER A 124 10.65 6.69 -4.74
N GLY A 125 9.48 6.08 -4.53
CA GLY A 125 8.76 6.16 -3.27
C GLY A 125 9.36 5.24 -2.21
N LYS A 126 8.85 5.30 -0.97
CA LYS A 126 9.31 4.41 0.11
C LYS A 126 9.11 2.93 -0.20
N ALA A 127 8.08 2.57 -0.98
CA ALA A 127 7.89 1.19 -1.39
C ALA A 127 9.04 0.70 -2.28
N ALA A 128 9.72 1.57 -3.02
CA ALA A 128 10.85 1.22 -3.87
C ALA A 128 12.03 0.71 -3.04
N ALA A 129 12.24 1.32 -1.87
CA ALA A 129 13.24 0.88 -0.92
C ALA A 129 12.86 -0.43 -0.22
N VAL A 130 11.58 -0.60 0.15
CA VAL A 130 11.08 -1.83 0.81
C VAL A 130 11.02 -3.03 -0.14
N ASP A 131 10.80 -2.78 -1.43
CA ASP A 131 10.66 -3.79 -2.48
C ASP A 131 11.87 -3.81 -3.42
N TYR A 132 13.00 -3.24 -3.00
CA TYR A 132 14.19 -3.06 -3.81
C TYR A 132 14.65 -4.37 -4.46
N ASN A 133 14.78 -5.45 -3.69
CA ASN A 133 15.22 -6.74 -4.22
C ASN A 133 14.29 -7.26 -5.33
N ILE A 134 12.97 -7.04 -5.22
CA ILE A 134 12.03 -7.44 -6.29
C ILE A 134 12.28 -6.64 -7.57
N LEU A 135 12.65 -5.36 -7.45
CA LEU A 135 12.99 -4.51 -8.59
C LEU A 135 14.39 -4.83 -9.13
N GLU A 136 15.33 -5.20 -8.28
CA GLU A 136 16.68 -5.60 -8.69
C GLU A 136 16.68 -6.90 -9.48
N ASP A 137 15.99 -7.94 -8.97
CA ASP A 137 15.85 -9.23 -9.65
C ASP A 137 14.97 -9.11 -10.92
N GLY A 138 13.99 -8.21 -10.86
CA GLY A 138 12.88 -8.16 -11.80
C GLY A 138 13.01 -7.17 -12.94
N CYS A 139 13.98 -6.24 -12.88
CA CYS A 139 14.11 -5.16 -13.85
C CYS A 139 15.47 -5.19 -14.56
N LYS A 140 15.48 -4.77 -15.82
CA LYS A 140 16.70 -4.66 -16.62
C LYS A 140 17.72 -3.73 -15.94
N LYS A 141 19.00 -4.09 -16.01
CA LYS A 141 20.11 -3.22 -15.58
C LYS A 141 19.99 -1.87 -16.29
N GLY A 142 20.15 -0.77 -15.55
CA GLY A 142 20.04 0.60 -16.07
C GLY A 142 18.63 1.11 -16.37
N SER A 143 17.59 0.28 -16.18
CA SER A 143 16.19 0.71 -16.34
C SER A 143 15.80 1.87 -15.42
N LYS A 144 14.85 2.69 -15.86
CA LYS A 144 14.40 3.87 -15.12
C LYS A 144 13.86 3.50 -13.73
N ALA A 145 13.06 2.44 -13.65
CA ALA A 145 12.51 1.96 -12.38
C ALA A 145 13.61 1.52 -11.41
N LEU A 146 14.62 0.78 -11.87
CA LEU A 146 15.73 0.32 -11.03
C LEU A 146 16.63 1.49 -10.59
N LYS A 147 16.93 2.45 -11.46
CA LYS A 147 17.65 3.69 -11.09
C LYS A 147 16.92 4.45 -9.97
N LEU A 148 15.61 4.64 -10.12
CA LEU A 148 14.76 5.29 -9.11
C LEU A 148 14.69 4.49 -7.80
N ALA A 149 14.71 3.16 -7.87
CA ALA A 149 14.75 2.28 -6.71
C ALA A 149 16.07 2.39 -5.94
N LYS A 150 17.22 2.43 -6.63
CA LYS A 150 18.53 2.66 -6.01
C LYS A 150 18.58 4.00 -5.28
N MET A 151 18.06 5.06 -5.91
CA MET A 151 17.95 6.38 -5.25
C MET A 151 17.07 6.32 -3.99
N ALA A 152 15.95 5.60 -4.05
CA ALA A 152 15.06 5.43 -2.91
C ALA A 152 15.70 4.60 -1.78
N GLN A 153 16.47 3.56 -2.11
CA GLN A 153 17.21 2.76 -1.14
C GLN A 153 18.25 3.63 -0.41
N LYS A 154 19.03 4.44 -1.15
CA LYS A 154 19.97 5.41 -0.55
C LYS A 154 19.25 6.41 0.37
N LYS A 155 18.10 6.94 -0.07
CA LYS A 155 17.36 7.97 0.67
C LYS A 155 16.59 7.45 1.88
N TYR A 156 16.04 6.24 1.80
CA TYR A 156 15.09 5.72 2.79
C TYR A 156 15.57 4.46 3.52
N GLY A 157 16.72 3.89 3.14
CA GLY A 157 17.22 2.62 3.66
C GLY A 157 16.17 1.53 3.54
N TYR A 158 15.70 1.02 4.68
CA TYR A 158 14.65 -0.01 4.75
C TYR A 158 13.22 0.53 4.63
N GLY A 159 13.02 1.81 4.27
CA GLY A 159 11.71 2.44 4.11
C GLY A 159 10.91 2.61 5.42
N LYS A 160 11.54 2.39 6.57
CA LYS A 160 10.90 2.50 7.90
C LYS A 160 10.86 3.97 8.34
N LYS A 161 9.71 4.41 8.87
CA LYS A 161 9.56 5.67 9.62
C LYS A 161 8.49 5.47 10.69
N ARG A 162 8.68 6.05 11.87
CA ARG A 162 7.63 6.09 12.90
C ARG A 162 6.39 6.78 12.32
N VAL A 163 5.26 6.09 12.33
CA VAL A 163 3.97 6.61 11.87
C VAL A 163 3.08 6.94 13.07
N PRO A 164 2.35 8.07 13.06
CA PRO A 164 1.37 8.37 14.09
C PRO A 164 0.34 7.26 14.21
N LYS A 165 0.01 6.90 15.45
CA LYS A 165 -0.99 5.87 15.76
C LYS A 165 -2.11 6.47 16.63
N VAL A 166 -3.29 5.89 16.55
CA VAL A 166 -4.47 6.22 17.35
C VAL A 166 -5.01 4.97 18.02
N ASN A 167 -5.71 5.16 19.14
CA ASN A 167 -6.43 4.09 19.81
C ASN A 167 -7.60 3.63 18.92
N ILE A 168 -7.83 2.32 18.88
CA ILE A 168 -9.04 1.76 18.29
C ILE A 168 -10.26 2.25 19.07
N VAL A 169 -11.34 2.54 18.34
CA VAL A 169 -12.66 2.84 18.90
C VAL A 169 -13.54 1.62 18.65
N LEU A 170 -14.02 0.96 19.71
CA LEU A 170 -14.91 -0.20 19.61
C LEU A 170 -16.37 0.18 19.72
#